data_AF-A0AAE1UEH7-F1
#
_entry.id   AF-A0AAE1UEH7-F1
#
_cell.length_a   1.000
_cell.length_b   1.000
_cell.length_c   1.000
_cell.angle_alpha   90.00
_cell.angle_beta   90.00
_cell.angle_gamma   90.00
#
_symmetry.space_group_name_H-M   'P 1'
#
loop_
_entity.id
_entity.type
_entity.pdbx_description
1 polymer ?
#
loop_
_entity_poly.entity_id
_entity_poly.type
_entity_poly.pdbx_seq_one_letter_code
_entity_poly.pdbx_strand_id
1 'polypeptide(L)'
;MGVVTLLSVMIPMIITGVNSLGTSAIAFAPVPEIDTYTAPWYRASAYLVGMWGGLLLHHFRDRELKLKVWQGVLGWVLATTVGMLLVYGMVDYNTLADPDPIPQGVSIVFDGFSRGSWALVVLWVVFACHKGYGGPINAFLAHPCWQPISRLTYCIFLTSIPIQNLYLGTQYILIYMNHLNEFILTCGFLFLAGLFSVLLSLLTEGPVLGLEKLLLRPSATK
;
A
#
# COMPACT_ATOMS: atom_id res chain seq x y z
N MET A 1 -2.38 22.24 -0.06
CA MET A 1 -2.58 20.78 -0.24
C MET A 1 -2.87 20.40 -1.69
N GLY A 2 -3.81 21.03 -2.41
CA GLY A 2 -4.13 20.67 -3.82
C GLY A 2 -2.95 20.76 -4.81
N VAL A 3 -2.11 21.79 -4.70
CA VAL A 3 -0.89 21.94 -5.53
C VAL A 3 0.11 20.82 -5.26
N VAL A 4 0.26 20.41 -4.00
CA VAL A 4 1.20 19.34 -3.59
C VAL A 4 0.73 17.98 -4.10
N THR A 5 -0.58 17.70 -4.11
CA THR A 5 -1.13 16.49 -4.73
C THR A 5 -0.90 16.44 -6.23
N LEU A 6 -1.09 17.57 -6.93
CA LEU A 6 -0.82 17.61 -8.36
C LEU A 6 0.67 17.39 -8.64
N LEU A 7 1.56 18.07 -7.91
CA LEU A 7 3.00 17.85 -8.03
C LEU A 7 3.41 16.40 -7.75
N SER A 8 2.81 15.75 -6.75
CA SER A 8 3.10 14.35 -6.42
C SER A 8 2.73 13.35 -7.51
N VAL A 9 1.77 13.69 -8.36
CA VAL A 9 1.35 12.87 -9.52
C VAL A 9 2.18 13.23 -10.76
N MET A 10 2.50 14.51 -10.94
CA MET A 10 3.30 14.99 -12.08
C MET A 10 4.76 14.53 -12.03
N ILE A 11 5.39 14.44 -10.85
CA ILE A 11 6.80 14.07 -10.72
C ILE A 11 7.09 12.66 -11.30
N PRO A 12 6.36 11.59 -10.91
CA PRO A 12 6.51 10.28 -11.54
C PRO A 12 6.27 10.30 -13.05
N MET A 13 5.22 10.99 -13.50
CA MET A 13 4.90 11.07 -14.94
C MET A 13 6.01 11.71 -15.77
N ILE A 14 6.64 12.78 -15.26
CA ILE A 14 7.74 13.45 -15.94
C ILE A 14 8.97 12.55 -15.99
N ILE A 15 9.33 11.90 -14.87
CA ILE A 15 10.51 11.03 -14.79
C ILE A 15 10.35 9.82 -15.73
N THR A 16 9.17 9.20 -15.72
CA THR A 16 8.86 8.05 -16.58
C THR A 16 8.78 8.46 -18.05
N GLY A 17 8.29 9.66 -18.36
CA GLY A 17 8.28 10.21 -19.71
C GLY A 17 9.67 10.54 -20.26
N VAL A 18 10.55 11.13 -19.42
CA VAL A 18 11.92 11.51 -19.82
C VAL A 18 12.82 10.28 -19.96
N ASN A 19 12.70 9.32 -19.04
CA ASN A 19 13.60 8.17 -19.00
C ASN A 19 13.06 6.96 -19.77
N SER A 20 11.86 7.04 -20.36
CA SER A 20 11.19 5.95 -21.09
C SER A 20 11.18 4.64 -20.30
N LEU A 21 10.96 4.73 -18.98
CA LEU A 21 11.03 3.58 -18.08
C LEU A 21 9.83 2.64 -18.33
N GLY A 22 10.10 1.34 -18.28
CA GLY A 22 9.05 0.33 -18.30
C GLY A 22 8.27 0.35 -16.98
N THR A 23 7.03 -0.17 -16.97
CA THR A 23 6.26 -0.36 -15.73
C THR A 23 6.83 -1.58 -14.98
N SER A 24 8.08 -1.52 -14.52
CA SER A 24 8.84 -2.69 -14.11
C SER A 24 8.41 -3.26 -12.75
N ALA A 25 8.27 -4.58 -12.66
CA ALA A 25 8.26 -5.30 -11.40
C ALA A 25 9.64 -5.19 -10.72
N ILE A 26 9.64 -4.74 -9.47
CA ILE A 26 10.83 -4.37 -8.65
C ILE A 26 11.93 -5.45 -8.66
N ALA A 27 11.56 -6.73 -8.82
CA ALA A 27 12.47 -7.86 -8.74
C ALA A 27 13.33 -8.12 -10.00
N PHE A 28 12.93 -7.57 -11.17
CA PHE A 28 13.61 -7.84 -12.46
C PHE A 28 13.99 -6.55 -13.21
N ALA A 29 13.81 -5.40 -12.57
CA ALA A 29 14.06 -4.10 -13.14
C ALA A 29 15.58 -3.79 -13.15
N PRO A 30 16.15 -3.24 -14.23
CA PRO A 30 17.50 -2.68 -14.20
C PRO A 30 17.69 -1.67 -13.06
N VAL A 31 18.87 -1.64 -12.43
CA VAL A 31 19.19 -0.84 -11.23
C VAL A 31 18.66 0.61 -11.23
N PRO A 32 18.71 1.38 -12.34
CA PRO A 32 18.14 2.73 -12.40
C PRO A 32 16.62 2.82 -12.10
N GLU A 33 15.87 1.77 -12.44
CA GLU A 33 14.43 1.69 -12.18
C GLU A 33 14.13 1.42 -10.70
N ILE A 34 15.01 0.70 -9.99
CA ILE A 34 14.88 0.39 -8.55
C ILE A 34 15.09 1.66 -7.70
N ASP A 35 16.11 2.47 -8.01
CA ASP A 35 16.38 3.73 -7.31
C ASP A 35 15.22 4.73 -7.50
N THR A 36 14.64 4.74 -8.70
CA THR A 36 13.49 5.58 -9.02
C THR A 36 12.23 5.11 -8.29
N TYR A 37 11.98 3.80 -8.22
CA TYR A 37 10.82 3.20 -7.55
C TYR A 37 10.83 3.36 -6.01
N THR A 38 12.01 3.28 -5.40
CA THR A 38 12.18 3.38 -3.94
C THR A 38 12.14 4.82 -3.44
N ALA A 39 12.22 5.80 -4.36
CA ALA A 39 12.24 7.20 -4.00
C ALA A 39 10.92 7.66 -3.34
N PRO A 40 11.00 8.50 -2.28
CA PRO A 40 9.84 8.90 -1.49
C PRO A 40 8.81 9.70 -2.31
N TRP A 41 9.23 10.44 -3.33
CA TRP A 41 8.33 11.22 -4.18
C TRP A 41 7.39 10.36 -5.04
N TYR A 42 7.79 9.12 -5.38
CA TYR A 42 6.89 8.17 -6.07
C TYR A 42 5.75 7.68 -5.17
N ARG A 43 5.91 7.75 -3.84
CA ARG A 43 4.88 7.32 -2.88
C ARG A 43 4.06 8.47 -2.29
N ALA A 44 4.48 9.72 -2.54
CA ALA A 44 3.86 10.91 -1.99
C ALA A 44 2.35 11.03 -2.29
N SER A 45 1.92 10.61 -3.48
CA SER A 45 0.51 10.67 -3.90
C SER A 45 -0.41 9.85 -2.99
N ALA A 46 0.00 8.63 -2.62
CA ALA A 46 -0.76 7.77 -1.70
C ALA A 46 -0.86 8.38 -0.29
N TYR A 47 0.23 8.95 0.22
CA TYR A 47 0.23 9.62 1.54
C TYR A 47 -0.70 10.84 1.57
N LEU A 48 -0.70 11.65 0.51
CA LEU A 48 -1.55 12.82 0.41
C LEU A 48 -3.03 12.45 0.31
N VAL A 49 -3.39 11.40 -0.44
CA VAL A 49 -4.75 10.86 -0.45
C VAL A 49 -5.18 10.42 0.95
N GLY A 50 -4.30 9.74 1.69
CA GLY A 50 -4.55 9.37 3.08
C GLY A 50 -4.79 10.58 3.99
N MET A 51 -3.97 11.63 3.87
CA MET A 51 -4.15 12.88 4.62
C MET A 51 -5.48 13.57 4.31
N TRP A 52 -5.83 13.68 3.02
CA TRP A 52 -7.13 14.21 2.59
C TRP A 52 -8.29 13.39 3.16
N GLY A 53 -8.17 12.07 3.12
CA GLY A 53 -9.12 11.15 3.72
C GLY A 53 -9.32 11.38 5.21
N GLY A 54 -8.22 11.50 5.97
CA GLY A 54 -8.26 11.79 7.40
C GLY A 54 -8.91 13.13 7.72
N LEU A 55 -8.59 14.18 6.95
CA LEU A 55 -9.24 15.50 7.09
C LEU A 55 -10.73 15.44 6.77
N LEU A 56 -11.12 14.66 5.76
CA LEU A 56 -12.51 14.45 5.38
C LEU A 56 -13.28 13.72 6.48
N LEU A 57 -12.73 12.62 7.01
CA LEU A 57 -13.33 11.90 8.14
C LEU A 57 -13.45 12.79 9.38
N HIS A 58 -12.44 13.62 9.65
CA HIS A 58 -12.47 14.56 10.77
C HIS A 58 -13.56 15.62 10.58
N HIS A 59 -13.66 16.22 9.40
CA HIS A 59 -14.67 17.25 9.12
C HIS A 59 -16.11 16.71 9.20
N PHE A 60 -16.31 15.46 8.79
CA PHE A 60 -17.60 14.80 8.86
C PHE A 60 -17.79 13.98 10.13
N ARG A 61 -16.94 14.09 11.15
CA ARG A 61 -17.03 13.29 12.38
C ARG A 61 -18.38 13.47 13.08
N ASP A 62 -18.79 14.72 13.25
CA ASP A 62 -20.02 15.08 13.97
C ASP A 62 -21.24 15.23 13.04
N ARG A 63 -21.06 14.98 11.73
CA ARG A 63 -22.13 15.07 10.73
C ARG A 63 -22.55 13.68 10.26
N GLU A 64 -23.85 13.42 10.34
CA GLU A 64 -24.48 12.28 9.66
C GLU A 64 -24.52 12.56 8.16
N LEU A 65 -23.55 12.01 7.42
CA LEU A 65 -23.62 11.99 5.97
C LEU A 65 -24.64 10.96 5.53
N LYS A 66 -25.84 11.41 5.18
CA LYS A 66 -26.89 10.57 4.59
C LYS A 66 -26.66 10.44 3.08
N LEU A 67 -25.77 9.53 2.70
CA LEU A 67 -25.68 9.09 1.31
C LEU A 67 -26.92 8.28 0.94
N LYS A 68 -27.40 8.52 -0.29
CA LYS A 68 -28.43 7.66 -0.89
C LYS A 68 -27.81 6.29 -1.19
N VAL A 69 -28.61 5.23 -1.10
CA VAL A 69 -28.15 3.85 -1.34
C VAL A 69 -27.41 3.71 -2.68
N TRP A 70 -27.90 4.36 -3.74
CA TRP A 70 -27.25 4.35 -5.05
C TRP A 70 -25.83 4.93 -5.03
N GLN A 71 -25.55 5.95 -4.20
CA GLN A 71 -24.22 6.55 -4.08
C GLN A 71 -23.23 5.60 -3.41
N GLY A 72 -23.70 4.86 -2.40
CA GLY A 72 -22.92 3.80 -1.77
C GLY A 72 -22.59 2.68 -2.76
N VAL A 73 -23.59 2.19 -3.50
CA VAL A 73 -23.40 1.14 -4.52
C VAL A 73 -22.47 1.61 -5.63
N LEU A 74 -22.66 2.84 -6.14
CA LEU A 74 -21.80 3.43 -7.17
C LEU A 74 -20.35 3.51 -6.68
N GLY A 75 -20.12 3.98 -5.46
CA GLY A 75 -18.78 4.05 -4.92
C GLY A 75 -18.13 2.67 -4.76
N TRP A 76 -18.89 1.65 -4.35
CA TRP A 76 -18.38 0.27 -4.31
C TRP A 76 -18.02 -0.26 -5.70
N VAL A 77 -18.91 -0.07 -6.70
CA VAL A 77 -18.67 -0.49 -8.08
C VAL A 77 -17.44 0.23 -8.67
N LEU A 78 -17.31 1.54 -8.43
CA LEU A 78 -16.15 2.30 -8.89
C LEU A 78 -14.87 1.84 -8.19
N ALA A 79 -14.90 1.64 -6.88
CA ALA A 79 -13.74 1.19 -6.11
C ALA A 79 -13.28 -0.21 -6.55
N THR A 80 -14.20 -1.16 -6.75
CA THR A 80 -13.86 -2.51 -7.23
C THR A 80 -13.36 -2.48 -8.67
N THR A 81 -14.00 -1.70 -9.55
CA THR A 81 -13.57 -1.57 -10.96
C THR A 81 -12.17 -0.97 -11.04
N VAL A 82 -11.90 0.13 -10.34
CA VAL A 82 -10.57 0.75 -10.32
C VAL A 82 -9.55 -0.20 -9.69
N GLY A 83 -9.88 -0.86 -8.58
CA GLY A 83 -8.99 -1.85 -7.96
C GLY A 83 -8.63 -3.01 -8.90
N MET A 84 -9.62 -3.56 -9.61
CA MET A 84 -9.40 -4.62 -10.60
C MET A 84 -8.57 -4.13 -11.78
N LEU A 85 -8.83 -2.94 -12.31
CA LEU A 85 -8.04 -2.35 -13.39
C LEU A 85 -6.58 -2.13 -12.97
N LEU A 86 -6.32 -1.75 -11.73
CA LEU A 86 -4.96 -1.56 -11.23
C LEU A 86 -4.21 -2.89 -11.06
N VAL A 87 -4.89 -3.94 -10.58
CA VAL A 87 -4.29 -5.27 -10.37
C VAL A 87 -4.10 -6.01 -11.69
N TYR A 88 -5.13 -6.01 -12.55
CA TYR A 88 -5.14 -6.80 -13.77
C TYR A 88 -4.72 -6.02 -15.03
N GLY A 89 -4.67 -4.69 -14.99
CA GLY A 89 -4.37 -3.86 -16.15
C GLY A 89 -2.95 -4.02 -16.71
N MET A 90 -2.05 -4.65 -15.95
CA MET A 90 -0.67 -4.95 -16.36
C MET A 90 -0.37 -6.45 -16.38
N VAL A 91 -1.38 -7.31 -16.49
CA VAL A 91 -1.19 -8.78 -16.46
C VAL A 91 -0.28 -9.26 -17.58
N ASP A 92 -0.54 -8.84 -18.81
CA ASP A 92 0.25 -9.31 -19.97
C ASP A 92 1.73 -8.91 -19.83
N TYR A 93 1.99 -7.71 -19.31
CA TYR A 93 3.35 -7.26 -19.02
C TYR A 93 4.02 -8.01 -17.87
N ASN A 94 3.26 -8.40 -16.84
CA ASN A 94 3.78 -9.08 -15.66
C ASN A 94 3.88 -10.61 -15.83
N THR A 95 3.28 -11.19 -16.86
CA THR A 95 3.19 -12.66 -17.04
C THR A 95 3.96 -13.19 -18.25
N LEU A 96 4.18 -12.36 -19.28
CA LEU A 96 4.92 -12.77 -20.47
C LEU A 96 6.42 -12.55 -20.26
N ALA A 97 7.24 -13.49 -20.73
CA ALA A 97 8.70 -13.39 -20.67
C ALA A 97 9.25 -12.32 -21.63
N ASP A 98 8.58 -12.13 -22.77
CA ASP A 98 8.79 -11.04 -23.73
C ASP A 98 7.43 -10.39 -24.05
N PRO A 99 6.95 -9.46 -23.19
CA PRO A 99 5.70 -8.76 -23.46
C PRO A 99 5.89 -7.76 -24.61
N ASP A 100 4.84 -7.57 -25.40
CA ASP A 100 4.80 -6.45 -26.36
C ASP A 100 5.03 -5.13 -25.62
N PRO A 101 5.80 -4.19 -26.21
CA PRO A 101 6.10 -2.92 -25.56
C PRO A 101 4.80 -2.15 -25.30
N ILE A 102 4.54 -1.86 -24.01
CA ILE A 102 3.41 -1.01 -23.61
C ILE A 102 3.60 0.37 -24.26
N PRO A 103 2.55 0.95 -24.88
CA PRO A 103 2.62 2.32 -25.37
C PRO A 103 3.09 3.27 -24.26
N GLN A 104 4.11 4.07 -24.54
CA GLN A 104 4.75 4.92 -23.53
C GLN A 104 3.74 5.82 -22.78
N GLY A 105 2.71 6.30 -23.46
CA GLY A 105 1.64 7.08 -22.84
C GLY A 105 0.87 6.32 -21.75
N VAL A 106 0.67 5.01 -21.91
CA VAL A 106 0.01 4.15 -20.92
C VAL A 106 0.92 3.95 -19.71
N SER A 107 2.21 3.71 -19.91
CA SER A 107 3.19 3.57 -18.81
C SER A 107 3.28 4.85 -17.97
N ILE A 108 3.33 6.02 -18.61
CA ILE A 108 3.37 7.32 -17.94
C ILE A 108 2.12 7.52 -17.07
N VAL A 109 0.93 7.30 -17.64
CA VAL A 109 -0.33 7.49 -16.93
C VAL A 109 -0.47 6.49 -15.79
N PHE A 110 -0.13 5.22 -16.03
CA PHE A 110 -0.24 4.18 -15.02
C PHE A 110 0.70 4.44 -13.84
N ASP A 111 1.95 4.79 -14.10
CA ASP A 111 2.93 5.04 -13.04
C ASP A 111 2.57 6.26 -12.17
N GLY A 112 2.06 7.34 -12.78
CA GLY A 112 1.60 8.52 -12.05
C GLY A 112 0.34 8.30 -11.20
N PHE A 113 -0.66 7.61 -11.75
CA PHE A 113 -1.99 7.53 -11.12
C PHE A 113 -2.25 6.25 -10.33
N SER A 114 -1.52 5.16 -10.58
CA SER A 114 -1.80 3.85 -9.98
C SER A 114 -1.82 3.88 -8.45
N ARG A 115 -0.78 4.45 -7.84
CA ARG A 115 -0.61 4.51 -6.37
C ARG A 115 -1.64 5.42 -5.70
N GLY A 116 -1.91 6.58 -6.30
CA GLY A 116 -2.93 7.51 -5.81
C GLY A 116 -4.33 6.92 -5.94
N SER A 117 -4.63 6.27 -7.06
CA SER A 117 -5.92 5.61 -7.29
C SER A 117 -6.12 4.42 -6.36
N TRP A 118 -5.07 3.62 -6.10
CA TRP A 118 -5.11 2.56 -5.10
C TRP A 118 -5.41 3.11 -3.70
N ALA A 119 -4.76 4.20 -3.31
CA ALA A 119 -5.05 4.87 -2.05
C ALA A 119 -6.51 5.39 -1.97
N LEU A 120 -7.08 5.85 -3.09
CA LEU A 120 -8.48 6.27 -3.17
C LEU A 120 -9.44 5.09 -3.01
N VAL A 121 -9.14 3.94 -3.61
CA VAL A 121 -9.91 2.69 -3.44
C VAL A 121 -9.93 2.30 -1.97
N VAL A 122 -8.78 2.25 -1.31
CA VAL A 122 -8.68 1.93 0.12
C VAL A 122 -9.39 2.98 0.98
N LEU A 123 -9.26 4.26 0.64
CA LEU A 123 -9.95 5.34 1.34
C LEU A 123 -11.47 5.19 1.26
N TRP A 124 -12.01 4.82 0.10
CA TRP A 124 -13.45 4.55 -0.04
C TRP A 124 -13.89 3.41 0.87
N VAL A 125 -13.13 2.30 0.92
CA VAL A 125 -13.43 1.16 1.80
C VAL A 125 -13.48 1.61 3.26
N VAL A 126 -12.47 2.36 3.72
CA VAL A 126 -12.42 2.88 5.10
C VAL A 126 -13.61 3.81 5.37
N PHE A 127 -13.90 4.72 4.46
CA PHE A 127 -14.99 5.68 4.60
C PHE A 127 -16.36 4.98 4.63
N ALA A 128 -16.59 4.02 3.73
CA ALA A 128 -17.82 3.24 3.67
C ALA A 128 -18.03 2.41 4.94
N CYS A 129 -16.99 1.75 5.45
CA CYS A 129 -17.04 1.02 6.71
C CYS A 129 -17.34 1.95 7.89
N HIS A 130 -16.66 3.09 7.99
CA HIS A 130 -16.84 4.04 9.09
C HIS A 130 -18.22 4.71 9.12
N LYS A 131 -18.81 4.98 7.94
CA LYS A 131 -20.14 5.61 7.81
C LYS A 131 -21.31 4.63 7.72
N GLY A 132 -21.06 3.32 7.89
CA GLY A 132 -22.12 2.29 7.92
C GLY A 132 -22.58 1.81 6.54
N TYR A 133 -21.90 2.22 5.46
CA TYR A 133 -22.15 1.76 4.08
C TYR A 133 -21.34 0.52 3.70
N GLY A 134 -20.61 -0.08 4.65
CA GLY A 134 -19.75 -1.24 4.42
C GLY A 134 -20.44 -2.61 4.54
N GLY A 135 -21.64 -2.67 5.12
CA GLY A 135 -22.42 -3.92 5.24
C GLY A 135 -21.58 -5.11 5.75
N PRO A 136 -21.50 -6.24 4.99
CA PRO A 136 -20.75 -7.43 5.41
C PRO A 136 -19.23 -7.20 5.46
N ILE A 137 -18.70 -6.32 4.61
CA ILE A 137 -17.26 -6.00 4.57
C ILE A 137 -16.86 -5.31 5.87
N ASN A 138 -17.71 -4.45 6.41
CA ASN A 138 -17.47 -3.83 7.72
C ASN A 138 -17.44 -4.87 8.84
N ALA A 139 -18.35 -5.86 8.84
CA ALA A 139 -18.36 -6.92 9.85
C ALA A 139 -17.07 -7.76 9.82
N PHE A 140 -16.55 -8.05 8.62
CA PHE A 140 -15.29 -8.77 8.46
C PHE A 140 -14.07 -7.94 8.90
N LEU A 141 -13.96 -6.69 8.46
CA LEU A 141 -12.81 -5.84 8.74
C LEU A 141 -12.78 -5.31 10.19
N ALA A 142 -13.94 -5.12 10.81
CA ALA A 142 -14.03 -4.68 12.21
C ALA A 142 -13.77 -5.82 13.21
N HIS A 143 -13.54 -7.05 12.75
CA HIS A 143 -13.36 -8.20 13.62
C HIS A 143 -12.11 -8.04 14.53
N PRO A 144 -12.20 -8.31 15.85
CA PRO A 144 -11.10 -8.11 16.79
C PRO A 144 -9.81 -8.87 16.44
N CYS A 145 -9.89 -9.98 15.70
CA CYS A 145 -8.71 -10.72 15.23
C CYS A 145 -7.73 -9.88 14.40
N TRP A 146 -8.20 -8.82 13.74
CA TRP A 146 -7.35 -7.94 12.95
C TRP A 146 -6.55 -6.95 13.80
N GLN A 147 -6.96 -6.70 15.05
CA GLN A 147 -6.30 -5.74 15.92
C GLN A 147 -4.82 -6.04 16.20
N PRO A 148 -4.40 -7.26 16.58
CA PRO A 148 -2.98 -7.57 16.78
C PRO A 148 -2.17 -7.47 15.47
N ILE A 149 -2.73 -7.95 14.36
CA ILE A 149 -2.08 -7.91 13.04
C ILE A 149 -1.90 -6.46 12.58
N SER A 150 -2.92 -5.61 12.79
CA SER A 150 -2.87 -4.19 12.43
C SER A 150 -1.77 -3.44 13.17
N ARG A 151 -1.49 -3.79 14.43
CA ARG A 151 -0.38 -3.19 15.21
C ARG A 151 0.97 -3.64 14.68
N LEU A 152 1.10 -4.91 14.29
CA LEU A 152 2.35 -5.47 13.77
C LEU A 152 2.62 -5.12 12.30
N THR A 153 1.65 -4.59 11.56
CA THR A 153 1.75 -4.37 10.10
C THR A 153 2.96 -3.52 9.71
N TYR A 154 3.31 -2.50 10.51
CA TYR A 154 4.50 -1.69 10.27
C TYR A 154 5.79 -2.50 10.45
N CYS A 155 5.90 -3.28 11.53
CA CYS A 155 7.06 -4.15 11.76
C CYS A 155 7.17 -5.24 10.68
N ILE A 156 6.04 -5.82 10.23
CA ILE A 156 6.00 -6.79 9.13
C ILE A 156 6.53 -6.16 7.84
N PHE A 157 6.12 -4.92 7.54
CA PHE A 157 6.63 -4.20 6.38
C PHE A 157 8.16 -4.04 6.44
N LEU A 158 8.72 -3.63 7.58
CA LEU A 158 10.16 -3.45 7.75
C LEU A 158 10.95 -4.76 7.64
N THR A 159 10.42 -5.88 8.13
CA THR A 159 11.13 -7.18 8.08
C THR A 159 10.98 -7.88 6.74
N SER A 160 9.91 -7.61 5.99
CA SER A 160 9.59 -8.31 4.75
C SER A 160 10.66 -8.17 3.66
N ILE A 161 11.18 -6.96 3.42
CA ILE A 161 12.15 -6.69 2.36
C ILE A 161 13.53 -7.31 2.65
N PRO A 162 14.11 -7.18 3.86
CA PRO A 162 15.35 -7.88 4.20
C PRO A 162 15.26 -9.40 4.05
N ILE A 163 14.15 -10.01 4.47
CA ILE A 163 13.94 -11.47 4.36
C ILE A 163 13.91 -11.91 2.90
N GLN A 164 13.18 -11.19 2.05
CA GLN A 164 13.13 -11.47 0.61
C GLN A 164 14.51 -11.34 -0.04
N ASN A 165 15.26 -10.27 0.27
CA ASN A 165 16.62 -10.07 -0.27
C ASN A 165 17.59 -11.17 0.19
N LEU A 166 17.52 -11.62 1.44
CA LEU A 166 18.35 -12.72 1.93
C LEU A 166 18.04 -14.02 1.19
N TYR A 167 16.75 -14.31 0.95
CA TYR A 167 16.36 -15.48 0.19
C TYR A 167 16.87 -15.42 -1.26
N LEU A 168 16.67 -14.28 -1.94
CA LEU A 168 17.15 -14.09 -3.31
C LEU A 168 18.68 -14.16 -3.41
N GLY A 169 19.41 -13.59 -2.43
CA GLY A 169 20.87 -13.61 -2.39
C GLY A 169 21.48 -15.00 -2.09
N THR A 170 20.67 -15.95 -1.63
CA THR A 170 21.09 -17.35 -1.41
C THR A 170 20.67 -18.28 -2.54
N GLN A 171 19.94 -17.80 -3.56
CA GLN A 171 19.58 -18.62 -4.70
C GLN A 171 20.77 -18.80 -5.65
N TYR A 172 21.21 -20.05 -5.79
CA TYR A 172 22.23 -20.47 -6.75
C TYR A 172 21.68 -21.32 -7.90
N ILE A 173 20.38 -21.64 -7.87
CA ILE A 173 19.69 -22.46 -8.87
C ILE A 173 18.49 -21.70 -9.42
N LEU A 174 18.12 -21.99 -10.68
CA LEU A 174 16.93 -21.41 -11.29
C LEU A 174 15.67 -22.03 -10.67
N ILE A 175 14.81 -21.18 -10.15
CA ILE A 175 13.46 -21.55 -9.69
C ILE A 175 12.49 -21.36 -10.85
N TYR A 176 11.67 -22.38 -11.12
CA TYR A 176 10.62 -22.26 -12.14
C TYR A 176 9.46 -21.41 -11.62
N MET A 177 9.13 -20.34 -12.35
CA MET A 177 8.07 -19.39 -12.00
C MET A 177 6.70 -19.99 -12.28
N ASN A 178 6.18 -20.78 -11.34
CA ASN A 178 4.82 -21.32 -11.38
C ASN A 178 3.98 -20.68 -10.26
N HIS A 179 2.69 -20.46 -10.52
CA HIS A 179 1.74 -19.90 -9.57
C HIS A 179 1.75 -20.60 -8.21
N LEU A 180 1.88 -21.93 -8.19
CA LEU A 180 1.94 -22.71 -6.94
C LEU A 180 3.22 -22.39 -6.14
N ASN A 181 4.35 -22.26 -6.82
CA ASN A 181 5.62 -21.98 -6.17
C ASN A 181 5.64 -20.55 -5.61
N GLU A 182 5.16 -19.58 -6.39
CA GLU A 182 5.01 -18.18 -5.95
C GLU A 182 4.07 -18.05 -4.75
N PHE A 183 2.97 -18.81 -4.74
CA PHE A 183 2.06 -18.85 -3.61
C PHE A 183 2.73 -19.38 -2.34
N ILE A 184 3.45 -20.51 -2.44
CA ILE A 184 4.17 -21.09 -1.31
C ILE A 184 5.25 -20.13 -0.79
N LEU A 185 6.03 -19.52 -1.68
CA LEU A 185 7.06 -18.55 -1.30
C LEU A 185 6.46 -17.32 -0.61
N THR A 186 5.37 -16.78 -1.15
CA THR A 186 4.67 -15.64 -0.54
C THR A 186 4.16 -15.97 0.86
N CYS A 187 3.56 -17.15 1.05
CA CYS A 187 3.14 -17.61 2.37
C CYS A 187 4.32 -17.78 3.33
N GLY A 188 5.44 -18.33 2.85
CA GLY A 188 6.67 -18.49 3.63
C GLY A 188 7.27 -17.15 4.07
N PHE A 189 7.38 -16.19 3.16
CA PHE A 189 7.86 -14.84 3.48
C PHE A 189 6.94 -14.12 4.44
N LEU A 190 5.62 -14.22 4.27
CA LEU A 190 4.66 -13.60 5.18
C LEU A 190 4.77 -14.20 6.59
N PHE A 191 4.92 -15.52 6.69
CA PHE A 191 5.10 -16.20 7.97
C PHE A 191 6.40 -15.78 8.68
N LEU A 192 7.53 -15.81 7.96
CA LEU A 192 8.82 -15.39 8.52
C LEU A 192 8.82 -13.91 8.89
N ALA A 193 8.32 -13.04 8.02
CA ALA A 193 8.20 -11.60 8.29
C ALA A 193 7.32 -11.36 9.52
N GLY A 194 6.22 -12.10 9.66
CA GLY A 194 5.37 -12.10 10.85
C GLY A 194 6.14 -12.48 12.12
N LEU A 195 6.88 -13.59 12.10
CA LEU A 195 7.68 -14.03 13.25
C LEU A 195 8.72 -12.98 13.68
N PHE A 196 9.50 -12.47 12.73
CA PHE A 196 10.52 -11.44 13.01
C PHE A 196 9.90 -10.10 13.40
N SER A 197 8.71 -9.76 12.89
CA SER A 197 8.02 -8.52 13.24
C SER A 197 7.63 -8.48 14.73
N VAL A 198 7.28 -9.63 15.32
CA VAL A 198 6.96 -9.72 16.74
C VAL A 198 8.21 -9.44 17.57
N LEU A 199 9.35 -10.03 17.22
CA LEU A 199 10.62 -9.75 17.88
C LEU A 199 10.99 -8.27 17.77
N LEU A 200 10.85 -7.70 16.57
CA LEU A 200 11.15 -6.29 16.33
C LEU A 200 10.23 -5.36 17.14
N SER A 201 8.92 -5.61 17.16
CA SER A 201 7.95 -4.83 17.95
C SER A 201 8.26 -4.91 19.45
N LEU A 202 8.57 -6.10 19.98
CA LEU A 202 8.93 -6.26 21.40
C LEU A 202 10.21 -5.51 21.79
N LEU A 203 11.23 -5.53 20.92
CA LEU A 203 12.51 -4.87 21.17
C LEU A 203 12.45 -3.34 21.02
N THR A 204 11.54 -2.83 20.19
CA THR A 204 11.48 -1.40 19.85
C THR A 204 10.29 -0.69 20.48
N GLU A 205 9.07 -1.15 20.23
CA GLU A 205 7.84 -0.52 20.73
C GLU A 205 7.69 -0.71 22.24
N GLY A 206 8.06 -1.89 22.76
CA GLY A 206 8.03 -2.19 24.19
C GLY A 206 8.74 -1.14 25.07
N PRO A 207 10.05 -0.89 24.87
CA PRO A 207 10.78 0.10 25.66
C PRO A 207 10.35 1.53 25.35
N VAL A 208 10.00 1.87 24.10
CA VAL A 208 9.57 3.22 23.72
C VAL A 208 8.25 3.58 24.41
N LEU A 209 7.26 2.68 24.42
CA LEU A 209 6.00 2.89 25.14
C LEU A 209 6.22 3.01 26.66
N GLY A 210 7.20 2.29 27.21
CA GLY A 210 7.62 2.43 28.60
C GLY A 210 8.22 3.80 28.91
N LEU A 211 9.12 4.28 28.05
CA LEU A 211 9.74 5.60 28.15
C LEU A 211 8.73 6.73 27.98
N GLU A 212 7.82 6.63 27.02
CA GLU A 212 6.75 7.60 26.79
C GLU A 212 5.87 7.76 28.03
N LYS A 213 5.46 6.64 28.64
CA LYS A 213 4.67 6.67 29.88
C LYS A 213 5.44 7.29 31.06
N LEU A 214 6.77 7.17 31.08
CA LEU A 214 7.61 7.76 32.10
C LEU A 214 7.78 9.29 31.89
N LEU A 215 7.94 9.73 30.65
CA LEU A 215 8.15 11.13 30.26
C LEU A 215 6.85 11.96 30.29
N LEU A 216 5.73 11.38 29.84
CA LEU A 216 4.42 12.04 29.80
C LEU A 216 3.62 11.86 31.10
N ARG A 217 4.18 11.18 32.11
CA ARG A 217 3.56 11.15 33.42
C ARG A 217 3.54 12.58 33.97
N PRO A 218 2.37 13.15 34.30
CA PRO A 218 2.33 14.46 34.92
C PRO A 218 3.13 14.37 36.23
N SER A 219 4.16 15.20 36.38
CA SER A 219 4.83 15.36 37.66
C SER A 219 3.76 15.80 38.64
N ALA A 220 3.43 14.93 39.59
CA ALA A 220 2.49 15.24 40.65
C ALA A 220 3.07 16.45 41.41
N THR A 221 2.56 17.64 41.09
CA THR A 221 2.89 18.86 41.81
C THR A 221 2.26 18.71 43.18
N LYS A 222 3.11 18.51 44.17
CA LYS A 222 2.74 18.55 45.59
C LYS A 222 2.52 20.00 46.02
#